data_AF-A0A135L1Q6-F1
#
_entry.id   AF-A0A135L1Q6-F1
#
_cell.length_a   1.000
_cell.length_b   1.000
_cell.length_c   1.000
_cell.angle_alpha   90.00
_cell.angle_beta   90.00
_cell.angle_gamma   90.00
#
_symmetry.space_group_name_H-M   'P 1'
#
loop_
_entity.id
_entity.type
_entity.pdbx_description
1 polymer ?
#
loop_
_entity_poly.entity_id
_entity_poly.type
_entity_poly.pdbx_seq_one_letter_code
_entity_poly.pdbx_strand_id
1 'polypeptide(L)'
;MRRFKAYTLDEFDRFIRNFNFTRPINHIQIHHTWKPRKTDYQGEKTIEAIWRYHTETIGWSDIGQHFTISPDGLIWDGRDLNVIPAGISGHNTGGIMFEMIGNFDKGQEVLEGKQLNAILGVVSILLEELNLTTDDIVFHREYSNKTCPGSGIAKDWFIQQMKKWKEEQEKVEKVKITYKGEVMQGVVIDGVSYAPVRVLAESLGLQVNWNSAKKTVELK
;
A
#
# COMPACT_ATOMS: atom_id res chain seq x y z
N MET A 1 15.38 11.10 -15.59
CA MET A 1 15.12 10.79 -14.16
C MET A 1 13.74 10.17 -14.10
N ARG A 2 13.64 8.93 -13.60
CA ARG A 2 12.34 8.28 -13.38
C ARG A 2 11.58 9.05 -12.30
N ARG A 3 10.27 9.23 -12.48
CA ARG A 3 9.37 9.78 -11.46
C ARG A 3 8.54 8.66 -10.86
N PHE A 4 8.29 8.75 -9.57
CA PHE A 4 7.45 7.81 -8.83
C PHE A 4 6.20 8.52 -8.33
N LYS A 5 5.06 7.87 -8.49
CA LYS A 5 3.79 8.37 -8.01
C LYS A 5 3.47 7.74 -6.66
N ALA A 6 3.14 8.59 -5.69
CA ALA A 6 2.55 8.19 -4.43
C ALA A 6 1.02 8.10 -4.55
N TYR A 7 0.45 7.08 -3.93
CA TYR A 7 -0.97 6.86 -3.78
C TYR A 7 -1.33 6.85 -2.29
N THR A 8 -2.43 7.50 -1.92
CA THR A 8 -3.20 7.14 -0.74
C THR A 8 -3.86 5.77 -0.94
N LEU A 9 -4.35 5.15 0.13
CA LEU A 9 -5.01 3.84 0.01
C LEU A 9 -6.23 3.87 -0.92
N ASP A 10 -7.04 4.92 -0.88
CA ASP A 10 -8.21 5.07 -1.76
C ASP A 10 -7.82 5.28 -3.24
N GLU A 11 -6.73 6.03 -3.48
CA GLU A 11 -6.20 6.20 -4.84
C GLU A 11 -5.59 4.90 -5.37
N PHE A 12 -4.96 4.12 -4.49
CA PHE A 12 -4.42 2.80 -4.82
C PHE A 12 -5.53 1.81 -5.15
N ASP A 13 -6.61 1.76 -4.37
CA ASP A 13 -7.79 0.94 -4.65
C ASP A 13 -8.35 1.23 -6.05
N ARG A 14 -8.58 2.52 -6.36
CA ARG A 14 -9.01 2.94 -7.70
C ARG A 14 -8.01 2.57 -8.78
N PHE A 15 -6.72 2.70 -8.52
CA PHE A 15 -5.68 2.33 -9.49
C PHE A 15 -5.73 0.83 -9.81
N ILE A 16 -5.74 -0.02 -8.79
CA ILE A 16 -5.74 -1.48 -8.95
C ILE A 16 -7.01 -1.98 -9.66
N ARG A 17 -8.20 -1.52 -9.25
CA ARG A 17 -9.48 -1.94 -9.86
C ARG A 17 -9.66 -1.51 -11.32
N ASN A 18 -8.89 -0.53 -11.77
CA ASN A 18 -8.88 -0.09 -13.17
C ASN A 18 -7.66 -0.58 -13.95
N PHE A 19 -6.77 -1.34 -13.31
CA PHE A 19 -5.56 -1.83 -13.94
C PHE A 19 -5.86 -3.07 -14.79
N ASN A 20 -5.41 -3.07 -16.05
CA ASN A 20 -5.55 -4.23 -16.92
C ASN A 20 -4.37 -5.20 -16.71
N PHE A 21 -4.58 -6.23 -15.90
CA PHE A 21 -3.62 -7.31 -15.70
C PHE A 21 -3.56 -8.21 -16.94
N THR A 22 -2.36 -8.31 -17.55
CA THR A 22 -2.11 -9.09 -18.78
C THR A 22 -1.28 -10.34 -18.54
N ARG A 23 -0.92 -10.61 -17.27
CA ARG A 23 -0.23 -11.82 -16.84
C ARG A 23 -0.99 -12.50 -15.70
N PRO A 24 -0.90 -13.83 -15.55
CA PRO A 24 -1.44 -14.50 -14.37
C PRO A 24 -0.68 -14.05 -13.12
N ILE A 25 -1.43 -13.84 -12.05
CA ILE A 25 -0.92 -13.54 -10.72
C ILE A 25 -1.55 -14.55 -9.75
N ASN A 26 -0.73 -15.15 -8.90
CA ASN A 26 -1.15 -16.21 -8.00
C ASN A 26 -0.63 -16.06 -6.57
N HIS A 27 0.20 -15.05 -6.27
CA HIS A 27 0.65 -14.80 -4.91
C HIS A 27 1.12 -13.35 -4.70
N ILE A 28 1.12 -12.91 -3.44
CA ILE A 28 1.63 -11.61 -3.00
C ILE A 28 2.92 -11.82 -2.22
N GLN A 29 4.02 -11.24 -2.68
CA GLN A 29 5.30 -11.29 -1.98
C GLN A 29 5.47 -10.09 -1.06
N ILE A 30 5.65 -10.35 0.23
CA ILE A 30 5.84 -9.30 1.24
C ILE A 30 7.32 -9.24 1.63
N HIS A 31 7.89 -8.05 1.44
CA HIS A 31 9.28 -7.75 1.76
C HIS A 31 9.40 -6.57 2.73
N HIS A 32 10.50 -6.51 3.46
CA HIS A 32 10.98 -5.25 4.02
C HIS A 32 12.21 -4.79 3.23
N THR A 33 12.55 -3.53 3.33
CA THR A 33 13.78 -3.02 2.71
C THR A 33 15.02 -3.45 3.49
N TRP A 34 14.92 -3.62 4.82
CA TRP A 34 16.04 -3.68 5.79
C TRP A 34 16.89 -2.39 5.81
N LYS A 35 17.28 -1.90 4.63
CA LYS A 35 17.73 -0.54 4.35
C LYS A 35 17.06 -0.07 3.05
N PRO A 36 16.48 1.13 2.99
CA PRO A 36 16.41 2.17 4.04
C PRO A 36 15.57 1.77 5.26
N ARG A 37 15.85 2.36 6.42
CA ARG A 37 15.01 2.29 7.64
C ARG A 37 13.89 3.35 7.58
N LYS A 38 12.95 3.33 8.53
CA LYS A 38 11.89 4.34 8.59
C LYS A 38 12.46 5.76 8.75
N THR A 39 13.54 5.90 9.50
CA THR A 39 14.22 7.19 9.74
C THR A 39 14.92 7.73 8.50
N ASP A 40 15.22 6.88 7.52
CA ASP A 40 15.91 7.25 6.29
C ASP A 40 14.93 7.71 5.20
N TYR A 41 13.62 7.60 5.45
CA TYR A 41 12.58 7.94 4.49
C TYR A 41 12.44 9.46 4.30
N GLN A 42 12.58 9.91 3.05
CA GLN A 42 12.55 11.31 2.62
C GLN A 42 11.64 11.48 1.39
N GLY A 43 10.50 10.78 1.38
CA GLY A 43 9.55 10.81 0.26
C GLY A 43 10.10 10.15 -1.01
N GLU A 44 9.78 10.74 -2.17
CA GLU A 44 10.15 10.21 -3.49
C GLU A 44 11.66 9.96 -3.65
N LYS A 45 12.50 10.79 -3.01
CA LYS A 45 13.97 10.66 -3.05
C LYS A 45 14.45 9.29 -2.56
N THR A 46 13.77 8.73 -1.57
CA THR A 46 14.10 7.39 -1.05
C THR A 46 13.78 6.31 -2.09
N ILE A 47 12.66 6.45 -2.80
CA ILE A 47 12.25 5.50 -3.85
C ILE A 47 13.20 5.59 -5.04
N GLU A 48 13.58 6.81 -5.43
CA GLU A 48 14.59 7.03 -6.47
C GLU A 48 15.93 6.40 -6.08
N ALA A 49 16.38 6.54 -4.83
CA ALA A 49 17.61 5.93 -4.36
C ALA A 49 17.57 4.39 -4.43
N ILE A 50 16.45 3.77 -4.08
CA ILE A 50 16.25 2.32 -4.22
C ILE A 50 16.31 1.90 -5.70
N TRP A 51 15.64 2.64 -6.58
CA TRP A 51 15.70 2.37 -8.02
C TRP A 51 17.11 2.51 -8.60
N ARG A 52 17.85 3.57 -8.25
CA ARG A 52 19.25 3.73 -8.68
C ARG A 52 20.13 2.61 -8.16
N TYR A 53 19.96 2.21 -6.90
CA TYR A 53 20.70 1.05 -6.39
C TYR A 53 20.40 -0.21 -7.21
N HIS A 54 19.14 -0.53 -7.46
CA HIS A 54 18.75 -1.68 -8.27
C HIS A 54 19.27 -1.61 -9.72
N THR A 55 19.18 -0.45 -10.37
CA THR A 55 19.50 -0.31 -11.80
C THR A 55 20.97 0.01 -12.08
N GLU A 56 21.58 0.90 -11.30
CA GLU A 56 22.94 1.38 -11.51
C GLU A 56 23.98 0.55 -10.73
N THR A 57 23.62 -0.01 -9.57
CA THR A 57 24.55 -0.81 -8.74
C THR A 57 24.38 -2.31 -8.94
N ILE A 58 23.15 -2.83 -8.92
CA ILE A 58 22.91 -4.27 -9.12
C ILE A 58 22.82 -4.63 -10.62
N GLY A 59 22.46 -3.68 -11.48
CA GLY A 59 22.35 -3.89 -12.93
C GLY A 59 21.01 -4.50 -13.37
N TRP A 60 19.96 -4.37 -12.56
CA TRP A 60 18.61 -4.73 -12.99
C TRP A 60 18.05 -3.74 -13.99
N SER A 61 17.11 -4.18 -14.83
CA SER A 61 16.43 -3.29 -15.78
C SER A 61 15.52 -2.27 -15.10
N ASP A 62 15.07 -2.57 -13.89
CA ASP A 62 14.20 -1.71 -13.10
C ASP A 62 14.30 -2.00 -11.60
N ILE A 63 13.63 -1.19 -10.77
CA ILE A 63 13.34 -1.47 -9.37
C ILE A 63 12.67 -2.86 -9.24
N GLY A 64 12.94 -3.59 -8.16
CA GLY A 64 12.56 -5.01 -8.07
C GLY A 64 11.07 -5.23 -7.84
N GLN A 65 10.49 -4.42 -6.97
CA GLN A 65 9.12 -4.49 -6.50
C GLN A 65 8.15 -3.66 -7.35
N HIS A 66 6.87 -4.01 -7.31
CA HIS A 66 5.82 -3.20 -7.95
C HIS A 66 5.41 -2.00 -7.08
N PHE A 67 5.50 -2.15 -5.76
CA PHE A 67 5.15 -1.10 -4.81
C PHE A 67 6.14 -0.99 -3.65
N THR A 68 6.34 0.22 -3.15
CA THR A 68 7.04 0.49 -1.89
C THR A 68 6.10 1.22 -0.93
N ILE A 69 5.86 0.64 0.26
CA ILE A 69 4.97 1.22 1.26
C ILE A 69 5.79 1.90 2.35
N SER A 70 5.63 3.23 2.44
CA SER A 70 6.44 4.09 3.29
C SER A 70 5.87 4.27 4.71
N PRO A 71 6.67 4.75 5.68
CA PRO A 71 6.26 4.87 7.08
C PRO A 71 5.09 5.83 7.31
N ASP A 72 4.89 6.80 6.42
CA ASP A 72 3.77 7.75 6.42
C ASP A 72 2.46 7.16 5.88
N GLY A 73 2.47 5.93 5.36
CA GLY A 73 1.32 5.22 4.82
C GLY A 73 1.05 5.47 3.33
N LEU A 74 1.97 6.12 2.61
CA LEU A 74 1.87 6.23 1.16
C LEU A 74 2.32 4.93 0.47
N ILE A 75 1.67 4.63 -0.66
CA ILE A 75 2.02 3.52 -1.55
C ILE A 75 2.70 4.14 -2.77
N TRP A 76 3.99 3.91 -2.94
CA TRP A 76 4.75 4.38 -4.09
C TRP A 76 4.71 3.32 -5.19
N ASP A 77 4.50 3.74 -6.44
CA ASP A 77 4.67 2.84 -7.58
C ASP A 77 6.12 2.43 -7.78
N GLY A 78 6.31 1.42 -8.60
CA GLY A 78 7.59 0.83 -8.92
C GLY A 78 7.50 0.13 -10.27
N ARG A 79 7.96 -1.11 -10.32
CA ARG A 79 7.90 -1.96 -11.51
C ARG A 79 6.47 -2.10 -12.02
N ASP A 80 6.31 -2.10 -13.34
CA ASP A 80 5.02 -2.37 -14.00
C ASP A 80 4.43 -3.70 -13.51
N LEU A 81 3.16 -3.70 -13.12
CA LEU A 81 2.45 -4.87 -12.58
C LEU A 81 2.39 -6.04 -13.57
N ASN A 82 2.49 -5.78 -14.88
CA ASN A 82 2.53 -6.79 -15.94
C ASN A 82 3.95 -7.30 -16.23
N VAL A 83 4.96 -6.81 -15.52
CA VAL A 83 6.33 -7.34 -15.55
C VAL A 83 6.56 -8.18 -14.29
N ILE A 84 7.24 -9.31 -14.44
CA ILE A 84 7.60 -10.19 -13.31
C ILE A 84 8.52 -9.44 -12.33
N PRO A 85 8.29 -9.50 -11.00
CA PRO A 85 9.13 -8.80 -10.02
C PRO A 85 10.55 -9.39 -9.94
N ALA A 86 11.46 -8.65 -9.33
CA ALA A 86 12.75 -9.15 -8.88
C ALA A 86 12.79 -9.18 -7.34
N GLY A 87 12.04 -10.11 -6.74
CA GLY A 87 11.92 -10.27 -5.29
C GLY A 87 12.55 -11.55 -4.77
N ILE A 88 11.87 -12.67 -4.97
CA ILE A 88 12.29 -14.00 -4.50
C ILE A 88 12.83 -14.81 -5.68
N SER A 89 14.15 -15.04 -5.69
CA SER A 89 14.78 -15.86 -6.73
C SER A 89 14.14 -17.25 -6.81
N GLY A 90 13.77 -17.69 -8.02
CA GLY A 90 13.07 -18.96 -8.24
C GLY A 90 11.56 -18.94 -7.94
N HIS A 91 11.01 -17.84 -7.43
CA HIS A 91 9.58 -17.73 -7.07
C HIS A 91 8.94 -16.41 -7.54
N ASN A 92 9.53 -15.69 -8.50
CA ASN A 92 9.00 -14.42 -9.00
C ASN A 92 7.80 -14.56 -9.94
N THR A 93 7.75 -15.63 -10.73
CA THR A 93 6.67 -15.84 -11.71
C THR A 93 5.32 -15.94 -11.00
N GLY A 94 4.36 -15.14 -11.43
CA GLY A 94 3.03 -15.07 -10.80
C GLY A 94 2.96 -14.17 -9.56
N GLY A 95 4.07 -13.59 -9.11
CA GLY A 95 4.11 -12.77 -7.90
C GLY A 95 3.73 -11.32 -8.13
N ILE A 96 3.01 -10.71 -7.17
CA ILE A 96 2.97 -9.26 -6.96
C ILE A 96 3.79 -8.95 -5.71
N MET A 97 4.94 -8.32 -5.92
CA MET A 97 5.84 -7.91 -4.83
C MET A 97 5.60 -6.48 -4.39
N PHE A 98 5.50 -6.27 -3.08
CA PHE A 98 5.78 -4.97 -2.47
C PHE A 98 6.84 -5.09 -1.37
N GLU A 99 7.50 -3.97 -1.08
CA GLU A 99 8.38 -3.85 0.07
C GLU A 99 7.90 -2.77 1.04
N MET A 100 8.22 -2.94 2.32
CA MET A 100 7.91 -2.00 3.39
C MET A 100 9.21 -1.31 3.82
N ILE A 101 9.25 0.02 3.77
CA ILE A 101 10.43 0.75 4.24
C ILE A 101 10.58 0.55 5.75
N GLY A 102 11.69 -0.07 6.14
CA GLY A 102 12.02 -0.36 7.54
C GLY A 102 12.82 -1.63 7.71
N ASN A 103 13.43 -1.78 8.89
CA ASN A 103 13.96 -3.03 9.37
C ASN A 103 13.06 -3.59 10.47
N PHE A 104 12.24 -4.59 10.11
CA PHE A 104 11.34 -5.27 11.05
C PHE A 104 11.90 -6.58 11.62
N ASP A 105 13.22 -6.75 11.63
CA ASP A 105 13.83 -7.80 12.42
C ASP A 105 13.56 -7.63 13.92
N LYS A 106 13.58 -8.74 14.66
CA LYS A 106 13.25 -8.74 16.09
C LYS A 106 14.16 -7.75 16.84
N GLY A 107 13.56 -6.82 17.59
CA GLY A 107 14.27 -5.78 18.34
C GLY A 107 14.73 -4.58 17.51
N GLN A 108 14.30 -4.47 16.26
CA GLN A 108 14.57 -3.31 15.40
C GLN A 108 13.36 -2.36 15.40
N GLU A 109 12.67 -2.18 14.27
CA GLU A 109 11.50 -1.30 14.16
C GLU A 109 10.19 -2.10 14.27
N VAL A 110 9.15 -1.46 14.79
CA VAL A 110 7.82 -2.06 14.91
C VAL A 110 6.98 -1.69 13.69
N LEU A 111 6.26 -2.66 13.12
CA LEU A 111 5.29 -2.41 12.06
C LEU A 111 3.94 -2.03 12.68
N GLU A 112 3.54 -0.77 12.54
CA GLU A 112 2.37 -0.20 13.21
C GLU A 112 1.83 1.05 12.48
N GLY A 113 0.73 1.60 12.99
CA GLY A 113 0.20 2.90 12.59
C GLY A 113 -0.20 2.97 11.11
N LYS A 114 0.09 4.11 10.48
CA LYS A 114 -0.29 4.39 9.09
C LYS A 114 0.30 3.40 8.09
N GLN A 115 1.55 2.99 8.30
CA GLN A 115 2.22 2.01 7.44
C GLN A 115 1.54 0.66 7.52
N LEU A 116 1.28 0.14 8.74
CA LEU A 116 0.56 -1.12 8.91
C LEU A 116 -0.82 -1.05 8.26
N ASN A 117 -1.59 0.01 8.52
CA ASN A 117 -2.90 0.19 7.91
C ASN A 117 -2.85 0.19 6.37
N ALA A 118 -1.88 0.89 5.77
CA ALA A 118 -1.70 0.90 4.33
C ALA A 118 -1.35 -0.49 3.78
N ILE A 119 -0.47 -1.24 4.46
CA ILE A 119 -0.11 -2.61 4.07
C ILE A 119 -1.33 -3.54 4.11
N LEU A 120 -2.12 -3.51 5.19
CA LEU A 120 -3.29 -4.35 5.32
C LEU A 120 -4.34 -4.03 4.24
N GLY A 121 -4.53 -2.74 3.95
CA GLY A 121 -5.40 -2.29 2.86
C GLY A 121 -4.91 -2.73 1.48
N VAL A 122 -3.62 -2.52 1.17
CA VAL A 122 -3.00 -2.95 -0.11
C VAL A 122 -3.17 -4.45 -0.30
N VAL A 123 -2.85 -5.25 0.72
CA VAL A 123 -3.01 -6.71 0.65
C VAL A 123 -4.48 -7.07 0.46
N SER A 124 -5.41 -6.45 1.19
CA SER A 124 -6.84 -6.77 1.03
C SER A 124 -7.36 -6.45 -0.37
N ILE A 125 -6.97 -5.30 -0.94
CA ILE A 125 -7.36 -4.88 -2.29
C ILE A 125 -6.82 -5.86 -3.32
N LEU A 126 -5.53 -6.23 -3.22
CA LEU A 126 -4.91 -7.18 -4.13
C LEU A 126 -5.53 -8.58 -4.01
N LEU A 127 -5.84 -9.04 -2.80
CA LEU A 127 -6.52 -10.32 -2.60
C LEU A 127 -7.89 -10.35 -3.27
N GLU A 128 -8.67 -9.27 -3.13
CA GLU A 128 -9.99 -9.15 -3.75
C GLU A 128 -9.90 -9.09 -5.28
N GLU A 129 -9.10 -8.15 -5.82
CA GLU A 129 -9.01 -7.90 -7.26
C GLU A 129 -8.45 -9.10 -8.03
N LEU A 130 -7.50 -9.82 -7.43
CA LEU A 130 -6.81 -10.95 -8.06
C LEU A 130 -7.45 -12.30 -7.73
N ASN A 131 -8.56 -12.30 -7.00
CA ASN A 131 -9.25 -13.51 -6.53
C ASN A 131 -8.30 -14.48 -5.78
N LEU A 132 -7.53 -13.93 -4.86
CA LEU A 132 -6.59 -14.64 -4.00
C LEU A 132 -7.10 -14.70 -2.55
N THR A 133 -6.48 -15.57 -1.77
CA THR A 133 -6.76 -15.77 -0.35
C THR A 133 -5.53 -15.45 0.51
N THR A 134 -5.69 -15.43 1.83
CA THR A 134 -4.56 -15.24 2.74
C THR A 134 -3.48 -16.32 2.63
N ASP A 135 -3.81 -17.48 2.07
CA ASP A 135 -2.85 -18.58 1.86
C ASP A 135 -1.88 -18.27 0.71
N ASP A 136 -2.27 -17.35 -0.19
CA ASP A 136 -1.47 -16.88 -1.33
C ASP A 136 -0.51 -15.73 -0.94
N ILE A 137 -0.44 -15.38 0.36
CA ILE A 137 0.55 -14.43 0.88
C ILE A 137 1.85 -15.19 1.14
N VAL A 138 2.95 -14.68 0.60
CA VAL A 138 4.29 -15.26 0.74
C VAL A 138 5.24 -14.25 1.36
N PHE A 139 5.87 -14.62 2.48
CA PHE A 139 7.01 -13.90 3.03
C PHE A 139 8.30 -14.35 2.32
N HIS A 140 9.21 -13.41 2.04
CA HIS A 140 10.49 -13.73 1.36
C HIS A 140 11.25 -14.90 2.00
N ARG A 141 11.25 -15.00 3.34
CA ARG A 141 11.90 -16.10 4.07
C ARG A 141 11.32 -17.49 3.81
N GLU A 142 10.10 -17.61 3.30
CA GLU A 142 9.48 -18.92 3.05
C GLU A 142 10.15 -19.67 1.89
N TYR A 143 10.85 -18.95 1.01
CA TYR A 143 11.51 -19.49 -0.18
C TYR A 143 12.99 -19.10 -0.26
N SER A 144 13.56 -18.53 0.81
CA SER A 144 14.97 -18.11 0.84
C SER A 144 15.53 -18.14 2.26
N ASN A 145 16.84 -18.31 2.39
CA ASN A 145 17.52 -18.20 3.69
C ASN A 145 17.73 -16.72 4.09
N LYS A 146 16.62 -16.03 4.40
CA LYS A 146 16.55 -14.60 4.75
C LYS A 146 15.65 -14.39 5.97
N THR A 147 15.77 -13.24 6.62
CA THR A 147 14.85 -12.82 7.69
C THR A 147 13.63 -12.02 7.17
N CYS A 148 13.67 -11.58 5.92
CA CYS A 148 12.66 -10.74 5.27
C CYS A 148 11.25 -11.40 5.28
N PRO A 149 10.15 -10.68 5.53
CA PRO A 149 10.01 -9.23 5.75
C PRO A 149 10.37 -8.71 7.15
N GLY A 150 11.18 -9.44 7.90
CA GLY A 150 11.63 -9.07 9.25
C GLY A 150 11.26 -10.13 10.26
N SER A 151 12.25 -10.72 10.91
CA SER A 151 12.12 -11.77 11.93
C SER A 151 11.20 -11.41 13.11
N GLY A 152 10.87 -10.12 13.31
CA GLY A 152 9.88 -9.65 14.28
C GLY A 152 8.42 -9.80 13.83
N ILE A 153 8.16 -10.08 12.56
CA ILE A 153 6.83 -10.27 11.99
C ILE A 153 6.58 -11.77 11.79
N ALA A 154 5.66 -12.32 12.58
CA ALA A 154 5.15 -13.67 12.38
C ALA A 154 4.00 -13.65 11.35
N LYS A 155 3.93 -14.68 10.49
CA LYS A 155 2.89 -14.79 9.46
C LYS A 155 1.49 -14.86 10.07
N ASP A 156 1.30 -15.69 11.10
CA ASP A 156 0.01 -15.80 11.79
C ASP A 156 -0.43 -14.48 12.43
N TRP A 157 0.50 -13.72 13.01
CA TRP A 157 0.20 -12.40 13.54
C TRP A 157 -0.28 -11.46 12.42
N PHE A 158 0.39 -11.48 11.27
CA PHE A 158 0.01 -10.66 10.12
C PHE A 158 -1.39 -11.03 9.60
N ILE A 159 -1.69 -12.32 9.47
CA ILE A 159 -3.02 -12.80 9.09
C ILE A 159 -4.08 -12.40 10.13
N GLN A 160 -3.76 -12.40 11.42
CA GLN A 160 -4.67 -11.89 12.45
C GLN A 160 -4.93 -10.38 12.31
N GLN A 161 -3.91 -9.59 11.95
CA GLN A 161 -4.11 -8.16 11.67
C GLN A 161 -5.02 -7.95 10.46
N MET A 162 -4.85 -8.74 9.39
CA MET A 162 -5.73 -8.70 8.21
C MET A 162 -7.19 -8.97 8.58
N LYS A 163 -7.45 -9.99 9.41
CA LYS A 163 -8.81 -10.33 9.87
C LYS A 163 -9.44 -9.17 10.65
N LYS A 164 -8.72 -8.63 11.64
CA LYS A 164 -9.18 -7.49 12.43
C LYS A 164 -9.47 -6.26 11.57
N TRP A 165 -8.55 -5.94 10.66
CA TRP A 165 -8.71 -4.81 9.75
C TRP A 165 -9.94 -4.96 8.88
N LYS A 166 -10.20 -6.15 8.33
CA LYS A 166 -11.38 -6.42 7.52
C LYS A 166 -12.68 -6.29 8.33
N GLU A 167 -12.73 -6.86 9.54
CA GLU A 167 -13.86 -6.70 10.46
C GLU A 167 -14.13 -5.22 10.80
N GLU A 168 -13.07 -4.42 10.97
CA GLU A 168 -13.18 -2.98 11.19
C GLU A 168 -13.74 -2.25 9.95
N GLN A 169 -13.33 -2.65 8.73
CA GLN A 169 -13.90 -2.08 7.50
C GLN A 169 -15.37 -2.48 7.28
N GLU A 170 -15.77 -3.69 7.68
CA GLU A 170 -17.15 -4.18 7.53
C GLU A 170 -18.12 -3.56 8.54
N LYS A 171 -17.63 -3.14 9.72
CA LYS A 171 -18.42 -2.38 10.70
C LYS A 171 -18.82 -0.99 10.22
N VAL A 172 -18.13 -0.49 9.20
CA VAL A 172 -18.41 0.83 8.62
C VAL A 172 -19.40 0.64 7.49
N GLU A 173 -20.67 0.99 7.73
CA GLU A 173 -21.71 0.88 6.72
C GLU A 173 -21.42 1.86 5.58
N LYS A 174 -20.98 1.35 4.43
CA LYS A 174 -20.73 2.16 3.25
C LYS A 174 -22.05 2.63 2.66
N VAL A 175 -22.18 3.93 2.44
CA VAL A 175 -23.38 4.56 1.89
C VAL A 175 -23.06 5.40 0.67
N LYS A 176 -24.04 5.53 -0.24
CA LYS A 176 -23.97 6.49 -1.34
C LYS A 176 -24.62 7.79 -0.88
N ILE A 177 -23.86 8.87 -0.85
CA ILE A 177 -24.38 10.20 -0.54
C ILE A 177 -24.59 10.92 -1.87
N THR A 178 -25.82 11.36 -2.13
CA THR A 178 -26.18 12.03 -3.38
C THR A 178 -26.41 13.51 -3.15
N TYR A 179 -25.78 14.37 -3.95
CA TYR A 179 -26.00 15.82 -3.93
C TYR A 179 -26.15 16.33 -5.36
N LYS A 180 -27.31 16.93 -5.68
CA LYS A 180 -27.61 17.48 -7.03
C LYS A 180 -27.35 16.50 -8.20
N GLY A 181 -27.52 15.20 -7.97
CA GLY A 181 -27.28 14.15 -8.98
C GLY A 181 -25.86 13.59 -9.00
N GLU A 182 -24.91 14.23 -8.33
CA GLU A 182 -23.57 13.69 -8.09
C GLU A 182 -23.62 12.65 -6.98
N VAL A 183 -22.97 11.50 -7.21
CA VAL A 183 -22.91 10.39 -6.24
C VAL A 183 -21.53 10.34 -5.61
N MET A 184 -21.49 10.46 -4.29
CA MET A 184 -20.29 10.39 -3.46
C MET A 184 -20.30 9.10 -2.65
N GLN A 185 -19.13 8.49 -2.49
CA GLN A 185 -18.96 7.41 -1.51
C GLN A 185 -18.85 8.01 -0.11
N GLY A 186 -19.63 7.49 0.82
CA GLY A 186 -19.63 7.88 2.22
C GLY A 186 -19.71 6.66 3.13
N VAL A 187 -19.72 6.92 4.43
CA VAL A 187 -19.79 5.90 5.47
C VAL A 187 -20.74 6.33 6.58
N VAL A 188 -21.41 5.38 7.21
CA VAL A 188 -22.17 5.61 8.45
C VAL A 188 -21.34 5.11 9.63
N ILE A 189 -21.12 6.01 10.59
CA ILE A 189 -20.46 5.73 11.86
C ILE A 189 -21.40 6.25 12.95
N ASP A 190 -21.84 5.36 13.85
CA ASP A 190 -22.78 5.68 14.95
C ASP A 190 -24.05 6.41 14.49
N GLY A 191 -24.61 5.99 13.35
CA GLY A 191 -25.83 6.56 12.76
C GLY A 191 -25.62 7.91 12.04
N VAL A 192 -24.38 8.40 11.95
CA VAL A 192 -24.04 9.64 11.24
C VAL A 192 -23.37 9.31 9.91
N SER A 193 -23.88 9.89 8.82
CA SER A 193 -23.27 9.76 7.49
C SER A 193 -22.10 10.75 7.31
N TYR A 194 -20.95 10.24 6.88
CA TYR A 194 -19.74 11.00 6.56
C TYR A 194 -19.43 10.86 5.07
N ALA A 195 -18.98 11.94 4.43
CA ALA A 195 -18.41 11.93 3.09
C ALA A 195 -17.07 12.68 3.08
N PRO A 196 -16.17 12.37 2.12
CA PRO A 196 -14.97 13.17 1.89
C PRO A 196 -15.34 14.63 1.64
N VAL A 197 -14.91 15.52 2.55
CA VAL A 197 -15.21 16.96 2.51
C VAL A 197 -14.77 17.60 1.19
N ARG A 198 -13.69 17.10 0.58
CA ARG A 198 -13.17 17.56 -0.71
C ARG A 198 -14.17 17.37 -1.84
N VAL A 199 -14.71 16.17 -1.98
CA VAL A 199 -15.67 15.82 -3.04
C VAL A 199 -16.93 16.66 -2.90
N LEU A 200 -17.43 16.80 -1.66
CA LEU A 200 -18.60 17.64 -1.38
C LEU A 200 -18.33 19.11 -1.72
N ALA A 201 -17.20 19.66 -1.28
CA ALA A 201 -16.85 21.06 -1.53
C ALA A 201 -16.63 21.35 -3.02
N GLU A 202 -15.96 20.47 -3.76
CA GLU A 202 -15.79 20.59 -5.20
C GLU A 202 -17.15 20.58 -5.92
N SER A 203 -18.09 19.71 -5.51
CA SER A 203 -19.47 19.71 -6.04
C SER A 203 -20.26 20.99 -5.73
N LEU A 204 -19.83 21.75 -4.71
CA LEU A 204 -20.38 23.05 -4.33
C LEU A 204 -19.65 24.22 -5.02
N GLY A 205 -18.63 23.96 -5.83
CA GLY A 205 -17.79 24.98 -6.45
C GLY A 205 -16.83 25.67 -5.47
N LEU A 206 -16.57 25.05 -4.32
CA LEU A 206 -15.69 25.57 -3.26
C LEU A 206 -14.29 24.97 -3.37
N GLN A 207 -13.30 25.74 -2.92
CA GLN A 207 -11.93 25.28 -2.73
C GLN A 207 -11.72 24.71 -1.32
N VAL A 208 -11.01 23.58 -1.24
CA VAL A 208 -10.67 22.93 0.04
C VAL A 208 -9.21 23.18 0.39
N ASN A 209 -9.00 23.84 1.52
CA ASN A 209 -7.68 24.08 2.08
C ASN A 209 -7.46 23.24 3.35
N TRP A 210 -6.40 22.43 3.38
CA TRP A 210 -6.01 21.64 4.55
C TRP A 210 -4.87 22.35 5.31
N ASN A 211 -5.07 22.63 6.59
CA ASN A 211 -4.04 23.13 7.48
C ASN A 211 -3.54 22.00 8.38
N SER A 212 -2.37 21.46 8.05
CA SER A 212 -1.77 20.34 8.79
C SER A 212 -1.39 20.69 10.23
N ALA A 213 -0.94 21.92 10.49
CA ALA A 213 -0.52 22.36 11.81
C ALA A 213 -1.70 22.49 12.78
N LYS A 214 -2.82 23.03 12.31
CA LYS A 214 -4.05 23.21 13.10
C LYS A 214 -4.99 22.02 13.05
N LYS A 215 -4.74 21.07 12.14
CA LYS A 215 -5.63 19.96 11.80
C LYS A 215 -7.03 20.45 11.40
N THR A 216 -7.10 21.52 10.60
CA THR A 216 -8.37 22.12 10.16
C THR A 216 -8.53 22.05 8.64
N VAL A 217 -9.77 21.86 8.20
CA VAL A 217 -10.17 22.01 6.80
C VAL A 217 -10.96 23.32 6.67
N GLU A 218 -10.58 24.18 5.74
CA GLU A 218 -11.30 25.40 5.40
C GLU A 218 -11.91 25.26 4.00
N LEU A 219 -13.18 25.66 3.86
CA LEU A 219 -13.88 25.73 2.58
C LEU A 219 -14.01 27.20 2.17
N LYS A 220 -13.60 27.53 0.95
CA LYS A 220 -13.58 28.90 0.41
C LYS A 220 -14.31 29.00 -0.91
#